data_AF-A0A9X0AFX3-F1
#
_entry.id   AF-A0A9X0AFX3-F1
#
_cell.length_a   1.000
_cell.length_b   1.000
_cell.length_c   1.000
_cell.angle_alpha   90.00
_cell.angle_beta   90.00
_cell.angle_gamma   90.00
#
_symmetry.space_group_name_H-M   'P 1'
#
loop_
_entity.id
_entity.type
_entity.pdbx_description
1 polymer ?
#
loop_
_entity_poly.entity_id
_entity_poly.type
_entity_poly.pdbx_seq_one_letter_code
_entity_poly.pdbx_strand_id
1 'polypeptide(L)'
;MYLHGEISLFLYDSTFFCNTKLQSRLHLSNINPLSLFPPIPNMSNGILRVKDEQIVDASGKPVILRGAGLGGWMNMENFITGYPGQEHQHRAAMLKVLGKEKYEFFFDKFLEYFFMEDDAKFFASLGLNCLRLPFNYRHFEDDMNPRVLKESGFKHLDRVIELCAKHKIYTILDMHTVPGAQNPDWHSDNPSNYASFWDHKDHQDRTIWLWSQIATRYRDNPWIAGYNPINEPCDPLHHRLSEFYTRFESKIRQIDPSHILWLDGNTFAMEWKSFNTILPNCAYALHDYSSMGFPTGTPFTNSPSQITHLESSFLRKCTFMRDHNVPSWNGEFGPVYADSSLDPNASEINAQRYSLLGAQLKIYDKYQIPWCIWLYKDLGLQGMVTTSPTSPYHTLINPFLQKKRALQLDAWGSPASDSLDSALNPLIKWIEENAPKAKEQYPTPWGVQRQLLRGVVQTYVASSFADEFAELFRGLGEEELEALAGSWKFENCVRREGLNKVLSDFAEGRRKAEDE
;
A
#
# COMPACT_ATOMS: atom_id res chain seq x y z
N MET A 1 -27.87 41.14 -49.48
CA MET A 1 -29.16 40.70 -48.90
C MET A 1 -28.82 40.13 -47.53
N TYR A 2 -29.12 40.91 -46.49
CA TYR A 2 -28.80 40.65 -45.07
C TYR A 2 -29.82 39.68 -44.45
N LEU A 3 -29.40 39.02 -43.35
CA LEU A 3 -30.13 38.49 -42.16
C LEU A 3 -29.52 37.12 -41.80
N HIS A 4 -28.59 36.99 -40.83
CA HIS A 4 -28.73 37.04 -39.37
C HIS A 4 -29.90 36.19 -38.84
N GLY A 5 -29.54 35.05 -38.22
CA GLY A 5 -30.42 34.20 -37.42
C GLY A 5 -29.84 34.11 -36.00
N GLU A 6 -30.62 34.62 -35.06
CA GLU A 6 -30.30 34.87 -33.66
C GLU A 6 -30.27 33.59 -32.81
N ILE A 7 -29.40 33.61 -31.79
CA ILE A 7 -29.35 32.68 -30.66
C ILE A 7 -30.31 33.22 -29.60
N SER A 8 -31.38 32.48 -29.29
CA SER A 8 -32.29 32.82 -28.19
C SER A 8 -31.86 32.13 -26.90
N LEU A 9 -31.35 32.92 -25.96
CA LEU A 9 -31.19 32.57 -24.55
C LEU A 9 -32.58 32.49 -23.89
N PHE A 10 -32.92 31.36 -23.26
CA PHE A 10 -34.04 31.30 -22.33
C PHE A 10 -33.54 31.62 -20.91
N LEU A 11 -33.81 32.84 -20.46
CA LEU A 11 -33.82 33.22 -19.05
C LEU A 11 -35.17 32.80 -18.47
N TYR A 12 -35.16 31.99 -17.40
CA TYR A 12 -36.31 31.85 -16.52
C TYR A 12 -35.96 32.44 -15.16
N ASP A 13 -36.56 33.60 -14.91
CA ASP A 13 -36.65 34.27 -13.64
C ASP A 13 -37.90 33.74 -12.92
N SER A 14 -37.77 33.28 -11.68
CA SER A 14 -38.92 33.16 -10.77
C SER A 14 -38.45 33.24 -9.32
N THR A 15 -38.75 34.39 -8.75
CA THR A 15 -38.59 34.72 -7.34
C THR A 15 -39.82 34.29 -6.52
N PHE A 16 -39.59 34.10 -5.22
CA PHE A 16 -40.55 33.99 -4.11
C PHE A 16 -41.38 32.71 -3.92
N PHE A 17 -40.96 31.89 -2.94
CA PHE A 17 -41.78 31.59 -1.76
C PHE A 17 -40.89 31.45 -0.53
N CYS A 18 -40.93 32.47 0.33
CA CYS A 18 -40.39 32.46 1.67
C CYS A 18 -41.37 31.69 2.56
N ASN A 19 -40.94 30.60 3.20
CA ASN A 19 -41.69 30.02 4.31
C ASN A 19 -40.71 29.59 5.41
N THR A 20 -40.54 30.50 6.36
CA THR A 20 -39.94 30.32 7.66
C THR A 20 -40.62 29.18 8.43
N LYS A 21 -39.88 28.12 8.75
CA LYS A 21 -40.18 27.28 9.92
C LYS A 21 -38.94 27.10 10.79
N LEU A 22 -39.08 27.73 11.96
CA LEU A 22 -38.35 27.62 13.21
C LEU A 22 -37.22 26.59 13.29
N GLN A 23 -36.00 27.11 13.44
CA GLN A 23 -34.92 26.43 14.14
C GLN A 23 -35.29 26.31 15.63
N SER A 24 -35.64 25.10 16.08
CA SER A 24 -35.54 24.75 17.50
C SER A 24 -34.08 24.43 17.80
N ARG A 25 -33.37 25.38 18.41
CA ARG A 25 -32.07 25.17 19.06
C ARG A 25 -32.25 24.20 20.23
N LEU A 26 -31.85 22.94 20.05
CA LEU A 26 -31.47 22.09 21.17
C LEU A 26 -29.98 22.31 21.42
N HIS A 27 -29.68 22.97 22.54
CA HIS A 27 -28.35 22.98 23.14
C HIS A 27 -27.97 21.54 23.51
N LEU A 28 -27.24 20.86 22.62
CA LEU A 28 -26.37 19.75 23.02
C LEU A 28 -25.02 20.37 23.38
N SER A 29 -24.85 20.59 24.67
CA SER A 29 -23.59 20.93 25.30
C SER A 29 -22.49 19.96 24.88
N ASN A 30 -21.36 20.53 24.43
CA ASN A 30 -20.02 19.95 24.35
C ASN A 30 -19.87 18.54 24.95
N ILE A 31 -19.98 17.52 24.11
CA ILE A 31 -19.37 16.22 24.36
C ILE A 31 -18.13 16.19 23.50
N ASN A 32 -16.97 16.26 24.14
CA ASN A 32 -15.68 16.05 23.49
C ASN A 32 -15.65 14.58 22.99
N PRO A 33 -15.57 14.29 21.68
CA PRO A 33 -15.56 12.91 21.19
C PRO A 33 -14.32 12.10 21.63
N LEU A 34 -13.33 12.77 22.24
CA LEU A 34 -12.06 12.19 22.67
C LEU A 34 -12.12 11.37 23.97
N SER A 35 -13.29 11.19 24.62
CA SER A 35 -13.36 10.55 25.95
C SER A 35 -14.04 9.18 26.01
N LEU A 36 -14.19 8.46 24.88
CA LEU A 36 -14.86 7.14 24.86
C LEU A 36 -13.93 5.93 24.83
N PHE A 37 -12.61 6.12 24.89
CA PHE A 37 -11.66 5.01 24.82
C PHE A 37 -10.79 4.95 26.08
N PRO A 38 -10.55 3.74 26.63
CA PRO A 38 -9.63 3.57 27.75
C PRO A 38 -8.23 4.05 27.37
N PRO A 39 -7.44 4.56 28.33
CA PRO A 39 -6.07 4.99 28.05
C PRO A 39 -5.26 3.83 27.47
N ILE A 40 -4.60 4.08 26.33
CA ILE A 40 -3.68 3.15 25.67
C ILE A 40 -2.67 2.66 26.72
N PRO A 41 -2.40 1.34 26.84
CA PRO A 41 -1.47 0.84 27.83
C PRO A 41 -0.11 1.52 27.68
N ASN A 42 0.32 2.19 28.76
CA ASN A 42 1.56 2.98 28.86
C ASN A 42 2.82 2.08 28.93
N MET A 43 2.82 0.96 28.20
CA MET A 43 3.85 -0.09 28.23
C MET A 43 4.97 0.10 27.19
N SER A 44 4.86 1.10 26.31
CA SER A 44 5.95 1.50 25.42
C SER A 44 6.99 2.31 26.19
N ASN A 45 8.27 2.14 25.88
CA ASN A 45 9.36 3.00 26.40
C ASN A 45 9.38 4.39 25.73
N GLY A 46 8.23 4.99 25.40
CA GLY A 46 8.08 6.28 24.71
C GLY A 46 8.12 6.22 23.17
N ILE A 47 7.98 7.39 22.54
CA ILE A 47 7.97 7.55 21.07
C ILE A 47 9.38 7.28 20.51
N LEU A 48 9.45 6.45 19.46
CA LEU A 48 10.71 6.14 18.77
C LEU A 48 11.30 7.37 18.08
N ARG A 49 12.62 7.46 18.04
CA ARG A 49 13.36 8.56 17.38
C ARG A 49 14.56 8.05 16.61
N VAL A 50 15.00 8.85 15.65
CA VAL A 50 16.29 8.65 15.00
C VAL A 50 17.40 9.23 15.86
N LYS A 51 18.43 8.44 16.09
CA LYS A 51 19.68 8.85 16.70
C LYS A 51 20.83 8.24 15.90
N ASP A 52 21.63 9.11 15.28
CA ASP A 52 22.67 8.69 14.33
C ASP A 52 22.06 7.80 13.24
N GLU A 53 22.63 6.63 12.97
CA GLU A 53 22.14 5.66 11.98
C GLU A 53 21.03 4.72 12.51
N GLN A 54 20.56 4.93 13.74
CA GLN A 54 19.68 3.98 14.43
C GLN A 54 18.32 4.59 14.80
N ILE A 55 17.34 3.70 14.93
CA ILE A 55 16.07 4.00 15.61
C ILE A 55 16.22 3.58 17.06
N VAL A 56 15.83 4.45 17.99
CA VAL A 56 15.92 4.21 19.43
C VAL A 56 14.60 4.49 20.15
N ASP A 57 14.37 3.81 21.26
CA ASP A 57 13.30 4.15 22.21
C ASP A 57 13.67 5.39 23.06
N ALA A 58 12.77 5.84 23.95
CA ALA A 58 13.05 7.03 24.77
C ALA A 58 14.15 6.82 25.83
N SER A 59 14.57 5.58 26.08
CA SER A 59 15.76 5.28 26.90
C SER A 59 17.07 5.36 26.10
N GLY A 60 16.98 5.51 24.78
CA GLY A 60 18.12 5.48 23.86
C GLY A 60 18.54 4.08 23.44
N LYS A 61 17.74 3.04 23.74
CA LYS A 61 18.02 1.67 23.34
C LYS A 61 17.66 1.47 21.86
N PRO A 62 18.54 0.86 21.04
CA PRO A 62 18.22 0.55 19.65
C PRO A 62 16.99 -0.36 19.51
N VAL A 63 16.13 -0.05 18.54
CA VAL A 63 14.94 -0.81 18.17
C VAL A 63 15.00 -1.10 16.68
N ILE A 64 15.01 -2.38 16.30
CA ILE A 64 14.91 -2.80 14.91
C ILE A 64 13.48 -3.25 14.64
N LEU A 65 12.80 -2.53 13.77
CA LEU A 65 11.44 -2.84 13.36
C LEU A 65 11.44 -3.96 12.32
N ARG A 66 10.68 -5.01 12.58
CA ARG A 66 10.58 -6.22 11.74
C ARG A 66 9.12 -6.59 11.62
N GLY A 67 8.64 -6.60 10.38
CA GLY A 67 7.21 -6.49 10.16
C GLY A 67 6.70 -6.90 8.79
N ALA A 68 5.44 -6.55 8.55
CA ALA A 68 4.79 -6.71 7.27
C ALA A 68 3.92 -5.49 6.95
N GLY A 69 3.62 -5.28 5.67
CA GLY A 69 2.57 -4.36 5.23
C GLY A 69 1.18 -4.99 5.35
N LEU A 70 0.21 -4.23 5.86
CA LEU A 70 -1.22 -4.58 5.82
C LEU A 70 -1.86 -4.11 4.50
N GLY A 71 -1.25 -4.51 3.38
CA GLY A 71 -1.80 -4.25 2.03
C GLY A 71 -3.13 -4.97 1.79
N GLY A 72 -3.96 -4.44 0.89
CA GLY A 72 -5.26 -5.01 0.56
C GLY A 72 -6.39 -4.60 1.51
N TRP A 73 -6.08 -3.85 2.56
CA TRP A 73 -7.02 -3.43 3.59
C TRP A 73 -7.58 -2.02 3.33
N MET A 74 -7.01 -0.97 3.94
CA MET A 74 -7.37 0.43 3.70
C MET A 74 -6.68 1.02 2.46
N ASN A 75 -5.71 0.32 1.89
CA ASN A 75 -5.27 0.51 0.52
C ASN A 75 -5.44 -0.83 -0.20
N MET A 76 -6.45 -0.92 -1.07
CA MET A 76 -6.71 -2.17 -1.77
C MET A 76 -5.79 -2.29 -2.98
N GLU A 77 -5.31 -3.51 -3.23
CA GLU A 77 -4.65 -3.84 -4.50
C GLU A 77 -5.31 -5.03 -5.18
N ASN A 78 -5.29 -4.97 -6.51
CA ASN A 78 -6.01 -5.88 -7.38
C ASN A 78 -5.55 -7.33 -7.22
N PHE A 79 -4.26 -7.61 -7.05
CA PHE A 79 -3.75 -8.96 -6.88
C PHE A 79 -3.99 -9.52 -5.46
N ILE A 80 -4.14 -8.63 -4.46
CA ILE A 80 -4.34 -9.02 -3.06
C ILE A 80 -5.76 -9.53 -2.84
N THR A 81 -6.75 -8.84 -3.43
CA THR A 81 -8.18 -9.08 -3.19
C THR A 81 -8.97 -9.50 -4.44
N GLY A 82 -8.33 -9.54 -5.61
CA GLY A 82 -8.82 -10.22 -6.81
C GLY A 82 -9.57 -9.37 -7.82
N TYR A 83 -10.00 -8.16 -7.45
CA TYR A 83 -10.66 -7.23 -8.39
C TYR A 83 -9.71 -6.79 -9.53
N PRO A 84 -10.21 -6.32 -10.68
CA PRO A 84 -9.38 -5.80 -11.77
C PRO A 84 -9.21 -4.26 -11.68
N GLY A 85 -8.10 -3.73 -12.23
CA GLY A 85 -7.89 -2.29 -12.33
C GLY A 85 -7.56 -1.63 -10.98
N GLN A 86 -8.15 -0.45 -10.73
CA GLN A 86 -7.86 0.43 -9.59
C GLN A 86 -8.93 0.37 -8.50
N GLU A 87 -8.55 0.71 -7.26
CA GLU A 87 -9.45 0.64 -6.11
C GLU A 87 -10.70 1.52 -6.28
N HIS A 88 -10.56 2.78 -6.72
CA HIS A 88 -11.73 3.67 -6.86
C HIS A 88 -12.75 3.14 -7.88
N GLN A 89 -12.30 2.48 -8.94
CA GLN A 89 -13.18 1.87 -9.94
C GLN A 89 -13.90 0.65 -9.36
N HIS A 90 -13.15 -0.20 -8.63
CA HIS A 90 -13.72 -1.34 -7.92
C HIS A 90 -14.79 -0.88 -6.91
N ARG A 91 -14.48 0.11 -6.08
CA ARG A 91 -15.41 0.70 -5.10
C ARG A 91 -16.66 1.27 -5.78
N ALA A 92 -16.50 2.00 -6.89
CA ALA A 92 -17.63 2.56 -7.64
C ALA A 92 -18.52 1.49 -8.27
N ALA A 93 -17.92 0.45 -8.88
CA ALA A 93 -18.67 -0.67 -9.47
C ALA A 93 -19.43 -1.46 -8.40
N MET A 94 -18.79 -1.75 -7.26
CA MET A 94 -19.44 -2.40 -6.11
C MET A 94 -20.60 -1.58 -5.57
N LEU A 95 -20.43 -0.25 -5.41
CA LEU A 95 -21.50 0.65 -4.98
C LEU A 95 -22.70 0.63 -5.94
N LYS A 96 -22.44 0.63 -7.25
CA LYS A 96 -23.47 0.53 -8.29
C LYS A 96 -24.25 -0.79 -8.22
N VAL A 97 -23.57 -1.91 -7.97
CA VAL A 97 -24.21 -3.24 -7.96
C VAL A 97 -24.94 -3.54 -6.66
N LEU A 98 -24.33 -3.22 -5.52
CA LEU A 98 -24.88 -3.54 -4.19
C LEU A 98 -25.91 -2.51 -3.71
N GLY A 99 -25.81 -1.27 -4.19
CA GLY A 99 -26.46 -0.13 -3.55
C GLY A 99 -25.75 0.29 -2.27
N LYS A 100 -26.08 1.50 -1.79
CA LYS A 100 -25.32 2.17 -0.71
C LYS A 100 -25.24 1.37 0.59
N GLU A 101 -26.37 0.88 1.10
CA GLU A 101 -26.44 0.22 2.42
C GLU A 101 -25.60 -1.05 2.46
N LYS A 102 -25.79 -1.94 1.48
CA LYS A 102 -25.02 -3.20 1.38
C LYS A 102 -23.55 -2.98 1.06
N TYR A 103 -23.23 -1.96 0.27
CA TYR A 103 -21.85 -1.56 0.00
C TYR A 103 -21.13 -1.12 1.29
N GLU A 104 -21.76 -0.23 2.06
CA GLU A 104 -21.22 0.24 3.34
C GLU A 104 -21.08 -0.92 4.33
N PHE A 105 -22.10 -1.78 4.45
CA PHE A 105 -22.05 -2.98 5.29
C PHE A 105 -20.91 -3.93 4.91
N PHE A 106 -20.80 -4.30 3.62
CA PHE A 106 -19.80 -5.26 3.16
C PHE A 106 -18.38 -4.75 3.42
N PHE A 107 -18.08 -3.49 3.07
CA PHE A 107 -16.74 -2.96 3.24
C PHE A 107 -16.38 -2.65 4.70
N ASP A 108 -17.35 -2.28 5.55
CA ASP A 108 -17.14 -2.18 7.00
C ASP A 108 -16.72 -3.53 7.58
N LYS A 109 -17.47 -4.60 7.23
CA LYS A 109 -17.15 -5.98 7.66
C LYS A 109 -15.86 -6.51 7.07
N PHE A 110 -15.59 -6.24 5.81
CA PHE A 110 -14.32 -6.60 5.19
C PHE A 110 -13.14 -5.95 5.93
N LEU A 111 -13.18 -4.63 6.17
CA LEU A 111 -12.11 -3.93 6.90
C LEU A 111 -12.01 -4.37 8.36
N GLU A 112 -13.12 -4.73 9.02
CA GLU A 112 -13.12 -5.33 10.35
C GLU A 112 -12.38 -6.68 10.36
N TYR A 113 -12.83 -7.61 9.52
CA TYR A 113 -12.40 -9.01 9.51
C TYR A 113 -11.02 -9.23 8.90
N PHE A 114 -10.52 -8.30 8.08
CA PHE A 114 -9.18 -8.39 7.50
C PHE A 114 -8.07 -8.40 8.56
N PHE A 115 -8.27 -7.72 9.69
CA PHE A 115 -7.31 -7.72 10.80
C PHE A 115 -8.02 -7.54 12.14
N MET A 116 -8.00 -8.55 12.99
CA MET A 116 -8.60 -8.60 14.31
C MET A 116 -7.57 -9.01 15.38
N GLU A 117 -8.02 -9.22 16.62
CA GLU A 117 -7.11 -9.52 17.74
C GLU A 117 -6.27 -10.79 17.51
N ASP A 118 -6.85 -11.83 16.90
CA ASP A 118 -6.11 -13.08 16.65
C ASP A 118 -5.05 -12.92 15.56
N ASP A 119 -5.23 -12.00 14.60
CA ASP A 119 -4.20 -11.61 13.65
C ASP A 119 -3.01 -10.95 14.37
N ALA A 120 -3.28 -10.03 15.30
CA ALA A 120 -2.26 -9.37 16.11
C ALA A 120 -1.52 -10.35 17.03
N LYS A 121 -2.23 -11.28 17.68
CA LYS A 121 -1.63 -12.36 18.50
C LYS A 121 -0.71 -13.23 17.66
N PHE A 122 -1.16 -13.66 16.48
CA PHE A 122 -0.36 -14.46 15.57
C PHE A 122 0.90 -13.72 15.14
N PHE A 123 0.76 -12.46 14.72
CA PHE A 123 1.87 -11.62 14.30
C PHE A 123 2.93 -11.48 15.40
N ALA A 124 2.51 -11.15 16.62
CA ALA A 124 3.40 -11.09 17.78
C ALA A 124 4.03 -12.45 18.14
N SER A 125 3.31 -13.56 17.96
CA SER A 125 3.83 -14.90 18.25
C SER A 125 5.01 -15.31 17.36
N LEU A 126 5.14 -14.69 16.18
CA LEU A 126 6.29 -14.87 15.29
C LEU A 126 7.51 -14.04 15.72
N GLY A 127 7.37 -13.15 16.71
CA GLY A 127 8.41 -12.20 17.14
C GLY A 127 8.43 -10.89 16.35
N LEU A 128 7.47 -10.69 15.44
CA LEU A 128 7.37 -9.45 14.66
C LEU A 128 6.82 -8.31 15.53
N ASN A 129 7.35 -7.11 15.34
CA ASN A 129 7.12 -5.97 16.24
C ASN A 129 6.64 -4.69 15.51
N CYS A 130 6.42 -4.74 14.19
CA CYS A 130 5.96 -3.60 13.42
C CYS A 130 4.95 -3.99 12.35
N LEU A 131 3.84 -3.27 12.24
CA LEU A 131 2.86 -3.41 11.16
C LEU A 131 2.79 -2.08 10.39
N ARG A 132 3.19 -2.08 9.13
CA ARG A 132 2.99 -0.92 8.24
C ARG A 132 1.53 -0.91 7.81
N LEU A 133 0.87 0.25 7.91
CA LEU A 133 -0.56 0.45 7.64
C LEU A 133 -0.75 1.35 6.40
N PRO A 134 -0.68 0.78 5.18
CA PRO A 134 -1.07 1.46 3.95
C PRO A 134 -2.53 1.88 3.96
N PHE A 135 -2.80 3.13 3.64
CA PHE A 135 -4.17 3.62 3.42
C PHE A 135 -4.27 4.53 2.20
N ASN A 136 -5.42 4.44 1.53
CA ASN A 136 -5.83 5.33 0.47
C ASN A 136 -6.40 6.63 1.07
N TYR A 137 -5.96 7.81 0.62
CA TYR A 137 -6.42 9.08 1.17
C TYR A 137 -7.96 9.27 1.08
N ARG A 138 -8.63 8.57 0.15
CA ARG A 138 -10.09 8.61 -0.05
C ARG A 138 -10.91 8.08 1.12
N HIS A 139 -10.27 7.40 2.07
CA HIS A 139 -10.88 7.09 3.37
C HIS A 139 -11.14 8.35 4.21
N PHE A 140 -10.36 9.41 4.04
CA PHE A 140 -10.33 10.59 4.91
C PHE A 140 -10.73 11.89 4.22
N GLU A 141 -10.72 11.95 2.89
CA GLU A 141 -11.09 13.13 2.10
C GLU A 141 -11.77 12.67 0.80
N ASP A 142 -12.59 13.52 0.17
CA ASP A 142 -13.13 13.29 -1.17
C ASP A 142 -12.59 14.34 -2.15
N ASP A 143 -12.30 13.95 -3.40
CA ASP A 143 -11.84 14.89 -4.44
C ASP A 143 -12.84 16.01 -4.75
N MET A 144 -14.14 15.72 -4.60
CA MET A 144 -15.20 16.71 -4.81
C MET A 144 -15.45 17.61 -3.59
N ASN A 145 -14.87 17.28 -2.43
CA ASN A 145 -14.95 18.06 -1.19
C ASN A 145 -13.55 18.17 -0.57
N PRO A 146 -12.60 18.80 -1.27
CA PRO A 146 -11.22 18.86 -0.80
C PRO A 146 -11.15 19.61 0.54
N ARG A 147 -10.30 19.13 1.44
CA ARG A 147 -10.06 19.63 2.79
C ARG A 147 -11.29 19.54 3.71
N VAL A 148 -12.18 18.59 3.42
CA VAL A 148 -13.26 18.18 4.32
C VAL A 148 -12.92 16.80 4.87
N LEU A 149 -12.66 16.73 6.18
CA LEU A 149 -12.23 15.50 6.84
C LEU A 149 -13.41 14.54 7.03
N LYS A 150 -13.22 13.28 6.63
CA LYS A 150 -14.15 12.17 6.85
C LYS A 150 -13.74 11.44 8.12
N GLU A 151 -14.35 11.80 9.24
CA GLU A 151 -14.07 11.16 10.55
C GLU A 151 -14.25 9.64 10.54
N SER A 152 -15.16 9.13 9.68
CA SER A 152 -15.37 7.68 9.50
C SER A 152 -14.11 6.93 9.05
N GLY A 153 -13.18 7.60 8.36
CA GLY A 153 -11.91 6.99 7.91
C GLY A 153 -11.04 6.49 9.07
N PHE A 154 -11.18 7.07 10.26
CA PHE A 154 -10.37 6.68 11.42
C PHE A 154 -10.89 5.43 12.15
N LYS A 155 -12.15 5.01 11.93
CA LYS A 155 -12.79 3.91 12.67
C LYS A 155 -11.93 2.64 12.72
N HIS A 156 -11.53 2.13 11.56
CA HIS A 156 -10.75 0.89 11.49
C HIS A 156 -9.25 1.13 11.70
N LEU A 157 -8.74 2.32 11.36
CA LEU A 157 -7.36 2.69 11.60
C LEU A 157 -7.04 2.70 13.11
N ASP A 158 -7.85 3.41 13.90
CA ASP A 158 -7.73 3.47 15.37
C ASP A 158 -7.80 2.08 15.98
N ARG A 159 -8.79 1.28 15.56
CA ARG A 159 -8.98 -0.09 16.04
C ARG A 159 -7.74 -0.96 15.82
N VAL A 160 -7.12 -0.92 14.64
CA VAL A 160 -5.92 -1.73 14.37
C VAL A 160 -4.71 -1.20 15.13
N ILE A 161 -4.54 0.12 15.26
CA ILE A 161 -3.50 0.72 16.10
C ILE A 161 -3.63 0.24 17.55
N GLU A 162 -4.84 0.22 18.11
CA GLU A 162 -5.11 -0.26 19.47
C GLU A 162 -4.83 -1.76 19.64
N LEU A 163 -5.25 -2.58 18.67
CA LEU A 163 -4.95 -4.02 18.67
C LEU A 163 -3.44 -4.25 18.64
N CYS A 164 -2.71 -3.57 17.75
CA CYS A 164 -1.25 -3.63 17.69
C CYS A 164 -0.60 -3.21 19.01
N ALA A 165 -1.02 -2.08 19.59
CA ALA A 165 -0.51 -1.58 20.87
C ALA A 165 -0.70 -2.59 22.02
N LYS A 166 -1.88 -3.23 22.11
CA LYS A 166 -2.16 -4.28 23.11
C LYS A 166 -1.18 -5.46 23.03
N HIS A 167 -0.70 -5.75 21.81
CA HIS A 167 0.22 -6.85 21.51
C HIS A 167 1.68 -6.40 21.34
N LYS A 168 2.01 -5.16 21.73
CA LYS A 168 3.35 -4.57 21.64
C LYS A 168 3.93 -4.51 20.21
N ILE A 169 3.05 -4.27 19.24
CA ILE A 169 3.39 -4.09 17.84
C ILE A 169 3.31 -2.59 17.54
N TYR A 170 4.41 -2.02 17.06
CA TYR A 170 4.42 -0.66 16.52
C TYR A 170 3.65 -0.59 15.20
N THR A 171 3.14 0.59 14.88
CA THR A 171 2.52 0.86 13.58
C THR A 171 3.24 1.97 12.83
N ILE A 172 3.43 1.82 11.52
CA ILE A 172 3.86 2.92 10.64
C ILE A 172 2.65 3.30 9.80
N LEU A 173 2.21 4.54 9.93
CA LEU A 173 1.07 5.05 9.15
C LEU A 173 1.58 5.44 7.77
N ASP A 174 0.99 4.88 6.71
CA ASP A 174 1.48 5.05 5.35
C ASP A 174 0.36 5.55 4.43
N MET A 175 0.51 6.79 3.96
CA MET A 175 -0.39 7.34 2.95
C MET A 175 0.04 6.83 1.58
N HIS A 176 -0.52 5.67 1.27
CA HIS A 176 -0.11 4.85 0.14
C HIS A 176 -0.63 5.37 -1.20
N THR A 177 -1.70 6.18 -1.16
CA THR A 177 -2.21 6.95 -2.30
C THR A 177 -2.42 8.40 -1.87
N VAL A 178 -2.17 9.32 -2.78
CA VAL A 178 -2.38 10.76 -2.57
C VAL A 178 -3.26 11.35 -3.67
N PRO A 179 -3.88 12.53 -3.45
CA PRO A 179 -4.56 13.26 -4.51
C PRO A 179 -3.71 13.37 -5.77
N GLY A 180 -4.30 13.04 -6.91
CA GLY A 180 -3.61 13.08 -8.21
C GLY A 180 -2.63 11.96 -8.52
N ALA A 181 -2.44 10.99 -7.62
CA ALA A 181 -1.51 9.86 -7.71
C ALA A 181 -0.03 10.26 -7.86
N GLN A 182 0.82 9.70 -7.01
CA GLN A 182 2.26 10.00 -6.95
C GLN A 182 3.10 9.19 -7.93
N ASN A 183 2.53 8.15 -8.52
CA ASN A 183 3.22 7.26 -9.45
C ASN A 183 2.23 6.74 -10.52
N PRO A 184 2.70 6.06 -11.56
CA PRO A 184 1.86 5.64 -12.68
C PRO A 184 1.17 4.28 -12.47
N ASP A 185 1.31 3.64 -11.30
CA ASP A 185 0.85 2.28 -11.06
C ASP A 185 -0.46 2.23 -10.23
N TRP A 186 -1.17 1.09 -10.33
CA TRP A 186 -2.49 0.84 -9.73
C TRP A 186 -2.51 1.02 -8.21
N HIS A 187 -1.39 0.75 -7.52
CA HIS A 187 -1.31 0.83 -6.06
C HIS A 187 -1.27 2.27 -5.55
N SER A 188 -1.09 3.27 -6.43
CA SER A 188 -1.38 4.69 -6.13
C SER A 188 -2.81 5.10 -6.46
N ASP A 189 -3.68 4.13 -6.80
CA ASP A 189 -5.05 4.32 -7.26
C ASP A 189 -5.14 5.21 -8.51
N ASN A 190 -4.13 5.11 -9.39
CA ASN A 190 -4.04 5.88 -10.63
C ASN A 190 -4.84 5.21 -11.77
N PRO A 191 -5.94 5.80 -12.26
CA PRO A 191 -6.71 5.26 -13.41
C PRO A 191 -5.97 5.41 -14.75
N SER A 192 -4.77 5.97 -14.74
CA SER A 192 -3.94 6.25 -15.90
C SER A 192 -2.50 5.87 -15.60
N ASN A 193 -1.58 6.18 -16.51
CA ASN A 193 -0.14 6.10 -16.29
C ASN A 193 0.50 7.47 -16.01
N TYR A 194 -0.30 8.47 -15.64
CA TYR A 194 0.15 9.85 -15.43
C TYR A 194 -0.02 10.28 -13.97
N ALA A 195 1.10 10.63 -13.32
CA ALA A 195 1.15 11.01 -11.91
C ALA A 195 0.97 12.53 -11.74
N SER A 196 -0.28 12.99 -11.72
CA SER A 196 -0.63 14.41 -11.69
C SER A 196 -0.31 15.10 -10.35
N PHE A 197 0.03 14.35 -9.29
CA PHE A 197 0.53 14.90 -8.02
C PHE A 197 1.72 15.86 -8.19
N TRP A 198 2.58 15.57 -9.17
CA TRP A 198 3.80 16.35 -9.38
C TRP A 198 3.58 17.68 -10.11
N ASP A 199 2.47 17.80 -10.85
CA ASP A 199 2.19 18.96 -11.70
C ASP A 199 1.21 19.94 -11.05
N HIS A 200 0.46 19.49 -10.04
CA HIS A 200 -0.52 20.32 -9.34
C HIS A 200 -0.14 20.51 -7.88
N LYS A 201 0.27 21.74 -7.54
CA LYS A 201 0.58 22.13 -6.16
C LYS A 201 -0.58 21.85 -5.19
N ASP A 202 -1.82 21.99 -5.63
CA ASP A 202 -2.99 21.75 -4.76
C ASP A 202 -3.07 20.28 -4.30
N HIS A 203 -2.68 19.30 -5.13
CA HIS A 203 -2.59 17.90 -4.71
C HIS A 203 -1.61 17.73 -3.55
N GLN A 204 -0.43 18.34 -3.65
CA GLN A 204 0.58 18.33 -2.58
C GLN A 204 0.09 19.05 -1.31
N ASP A 205 -0.60 20.18 -1.48
CA ASP A 205 -1.15 20.94 -0.36
C ASP A 205 -2.28 20.18 0.36
N ARG A 206 -3.10 19.41 -0.37
CA ARG A 206 -4.13 18.52 0.19
C ARG A 206 -3.50 17.37 0.97
N THR A 207 -2.44 16.74 0.43
CA THR A 207 -1.65 15.73 1.16
C THR A 207 -1.10 16.28 2.47
N ILE A 208 -0.47 17.46 2.46
CA ILE A 208 0.06 18.10 3.68
C ILE A 208 -1.08 18.45 4.65
N TRP A 209 -2.21 18.95 4.16
CA TRP A 209 -3.37 19.25 4.98
C TRP A 209 -3.91 18.00 5.67
N LEU A 210 -4.06 16.89 4.94
CA LEU A 210 -4.58 15.64 5.48
C LEU A 210 -3.61 15.05 6.51
N TRP A 211 -2.32 15.03 6.21
CA TRP A 211 -1.30 14.63 7.17
C TRP A 211 -1.26 15.53 8.42
N SER A 212 -1.60 16.81 8.30
CA SER A 212 -1.74 17.69 9.46
C SER A 212 -2.88 17.25 10.38
N GLN A 213 -3.99 16.74 9.82
CA GLN A 213 -5.09 16.17 10.61
C GLN A 213 -4.67 14.87 11.29
N ILE A 214 -4.04 13.97 10.54
CA ILE A 214 -3.54 12.67 11.03
C ILE A 214 -2.51 12.88 12.15
N ALA A 215 -1.50 13.75 11.94
CA ALA A 215 -0.50 14.06 12.94
C ALA A 215 -1.11 14.71 14.19
N THR A 216 -2.10 15.59 14.04
CA THR A 216 -2.81 16.18 15.19
C THR A 216 -3.49 15.10 16.05
N ARG A 217 -4.08 14.09 15.41
CA ARG A 217 -4.76 12.98 16.11
C ARG A 217 -3.77 12.07 16.85
N TYR A 218 -2.61 11.81 16.27
CA TYR A 218 -1.73 10.72 16.69
C TYR A 218 -0.41 11.15 17.36
N ARG A 219 -0.09 12.45 17.41
CA ARG A 219 1.18 13.00 17.93
C ARG A 219 1.65 12.52 19.31
N ASP A 220 0.74 12.05 20.16
CA ASP A 220 1.04 11.61 21.52
C ASP A 220 0.99 10.07 21.69
N ASN A 221 0.75 9.30 20.62
CA ASN A 221 0.64 7.85 20.69
C ASN A 221 1.99 7.15 20.46
N PRO A 222 2.62 6.58 21.50
CA PRO A 222 3.95 5.98 21.39
C PRO A 222 4.01 4.66 20.63
N TRP A 223 2.88 4.03 20.33
CA TRP A 223 2.83 2.80 19.51
C TRP A 223 2.79 3.10 18.00
N ILE A 224 2.77 4.36 17.61
CA ILE A 224 3.04 4.78 16.24
C ILE A 224 4.55 5.02 16.12
N ALA A 225 5.23 4.22 15.31
CA ALA A 225 6.65 4.38 15.01
C ALA A 225 6.92 5.56 14.07
N GLY A 226 5.88 6.09 13.42
CA GLY A 226 5.95 7.32 12.65
C GLY A 226 5.05 7.34 11.42
N TYR A 227 5.35 8.27 10.52
CA TYR A 227 4.55 8.58 9.34
C TYR A 227 5.37 8.36 8.06
N ASN A 228 4.85 7.58 7.13
CA ASN A 228 5.35 7.42 5.77
C ASN A 228 4.52 8.31 4.84
N PRO A 229 5.01 9.52 4.46
CA PRO A 229 4.15 10.55 3.89
C PRO A 229 3.56 10.22 2.52
N ILE A 230 4.30 9.43 1.74
CA ILE A 230 3.98 9.08 0.36
C ILE A 230 4.72 7.79 0.01
N ASN A 231 3.99 6.79 -0.48
CA ASN A 231 4.56 5.53 -0.93
C ASN A 231 5.08 5.60 -2.37
N GLU A 232 6.27 5.07 -2.64
CA GLU A 232 6.80 4.85 -3.99
C GLU A 232 6.57 6.01 -4.99
N PRO A 233 7.04 7.24 -4.68
CA PRO A 233 6.90 8.37 -5.59
C PRO A 233 7.66 8.14 -6.91
N CYS A 234 7.10 8.67 -7.99
CA CYS A 234 7.69 8.65 -9.33
C CYS A 234 7.65 10.05 -9.95
N ASP A 235 8.52 10.93 -9.48
CA ASP A 235 8.72 12.26 -10.05
C ASP A 235 9.67 12.19 -11.27
N PRO A 236 9.19 12.43 -12.51
CA PRO A 236 10.05 12.42 -13.70
C PRO A 236 11.10 13.54 -13.71
N LEU A 237 10.95 14.61 -12.91
CA LEU A 237 11.95 15.68 -12.79
C LEU A 237 12.97 15.42 -11.67
N HIS A 238 12.75 14.39 -10.84
CA HIS A 238 13.53 13.98 -9.67
C HIS A 238 13.70 15.00 -8.52
N HIS A 239 13.60 16.31 -8.74
CA HIS A 239 13.85 17.32 -7.71
C HIS A 239 12.60 17.66 -6.87
N ARG A 240 11.39 17.49 -7.41
CA ARG A 240 10.15 17.95 -6.77
C ARG A 240 9.81 17.14 -5.52
N LEU A 241 10.22 15.87 -5.46
CA LEU A 241 10.05 15.04 -4.28
C LEU A 241 10.84 15.58 -3.07
N SER A 242 12.11 15.95 -3.26
CA SER A 242 12.92 16.53 -2.19
C SER A 242 12.33 17.86 -1.71
N GLU A 243 11.88 18.72 -2.63
CA GLU A 243 11.20 19.98 -2.30
C GLU A 243 9.87 19.76 -1.55
N PHE A 244 9.09 18.76 -1.96
CA PHE A 244 7.88 18.35 -1.26
C PHE A 244 8.19 17.90 0.16
N TYR A 245 9.20 17.04 0.37
CA TYR A 245 9.57 16.58 1.71
C TYR A 245 10.04 17.70 2.62
N THR A 246 10.82 18.68 2.12
CA THR A 246 11.19 19.85 2.92
C THR A 246 9.96 20.64 3.38
N ARG A 247 8.97 20.83 2.50
CA ARG A 247 7.72 21.52 2.85
C ARG A 247 6.87 20.70 3.81
N PHE A 248 6.79 19.39 3.58
CA PHE A 248 6.04 18.45 4.39
C PHE A 248 6.58 18.40 5.82
N GLU A 249 7.89 18.15 5.97
CA GLU A 249 8.56 18.06 7.26
C GLU A 249 8.37 19.34 8.07
N SER A 250 8.63 20.50 7.45
CA SER A 250 8.47 21.80 8.12
C SER A 250 7.06 22.01 8.67
N LYS A 251 6.03 21.55 7.93
CA LYS A 251 4.63 21.66 8.37
C LYS A 251 4.27 20.65 9.43
N ILE A 252 4.66 19.39 9.28
CA ILE A 252 4.33 18.36 10.26
C ILE A 252 5.06 18.58 11.57
N ARG A 253 6.31 19.06 11.58
CA ARG A 253 7.03 19.37 12.83
C ARG A 253 6.40 20.48 13.67
N GLN A 254 5.60 21.37 13.08
CA GLN A 254 4.84 22.38 13.83
C GLN A 254 3.70 21.74 14.65
N ILE A 255 3.27 20.53 14.28
CA ILE A 255 2.18 19.79 14.90
C ILE A 255 2.74 18.66 15.77
N ASP A 256 3.68 17.91 15.21
CA ASP A 256 4.29 16.72 15.79
C ASP A 256 5.82 16.76 15.62
N PRO A 257 6.55 17.23 16.65
CA PRO A 257 8.01 17.28 16.62
C PRO A 257 8.67 15.93 16.89
N SER A 258 7.91 14.89 17.27
CA SER A 258 8.45 13.68 17.91
C SER A 258 8.53 12.47 17.00
N HIS A 259 7.48 12.20 16.21
CA HIS A 259 7.41 10.97 15.42
C HIS A 259 8.38 10.97 14.23
N ILE A 260 8.93 9.80 13.90
CA ILE A 260 9.84 9.64 12.75
C ILE A 260 9.06 9.88 11.45
N LEU A 261 9.69 10.55 10.48
CA LEU A 261 9.20 10.55 9.10
C LEU A 261 9.96 9.49 8.31
N TRP A 262 9.22 8.55 7.74
CA TRP A 262 9.74 7.47 6.90
C TRP A 262 9.61 7.90 5.44
N LEU A 263 10.69 8.37 4.83
CA LEU A 263 10.64 9.03 3.52
C LEU A 263 11.02 8.04 2.42
N ASP A 264 10.16 7.82 1.44
CA ASP A 264 10.50 6.96 0.29
C ASP A 264 11.40 7.68 -0.71
N GLY A 265 12.37 6.94 -1.27
CA GLY A 265 13.14 7.40 -2.44
C GLY A 265 12.26 7.56 -3.69
N ASN A 266 12.79 8.24 -4.71
CA ASN A 266 12.10 8.37 -5.99
C ASN A 266 12.16 7.06 -6.80
N THR A 267 11.36 6.99 -7.87
CA THR A 267 11.32 5.87 -8.81
C THR A 267 11.00 4.55 -8.09
N PHE A 268 9.85 4.52 -7.41
CA PHE A 268 9.41 3.40 -6.57
C PHE A 268 10.42 3.07 -5.45
N ALA A 269 10.89 4.08 -4.73
CA ALA A 269 11.87 3.93 -3.64
C ALA A 269 13.20 3.26 -4.06
N MET A 270 13.59 3.35 -5.33
CA MET A 270 14.81 2.70 -5.85
C MET A 270 16.02 3.64 -5.98
N GLU A 271 15.83 4.95 -5.87
CA GLU A 271 16.92 5.93 -6.00
C GLU A 271 16.68 7.26 -5.27
N TRP A 272 17.76 8.02 -5.07
CA TRP A 272 17.81 9.26 -4.30
C TRP A 272 18.36 10.44 -5.10
N LYS A 273 18.23 10.39 -6.42
CA LYS A 273 18.70 11.46 -7.31
C LYS A 273 18.03 12.78 -6.92
N SER A 274 18.83 13.86 -6.88
CA SER A 274 18.42 15.22 -6.51
C SER A 274 18.12 15.45 -5.03
N PHE A 275 18.36 14.49 -4.14
CA PHE A 275 18.32 14.71 -2.70
C PHE A 275 19.66 15.24 -2.19
N ASN A 276 19.64 16.45 -1.65
CA ASN A 276 20.86 17.15 -1.18
C ASN A 276 20.78 17.57 0.29
N THR A 277 19.74 17.16 1.02
CA THR A 277 19.50 17.64 2.39
C THR A 277 18.98 16.50 3.25
N ILE A 278 19.57 16.37 4.44
CA ILE A 278 19.09 15.48 5.48
C ILE A 278 18.07 16.22 6.33
N LEU A 279 16.86 15.68 6.39
CA LEU A 279 15.80 16.15 7.28
C LEU A 279 15.92 15.52 8.68
N PRO A 280 15.64 16.27 9.76
CA PRO A 280 15.83 15.79 11.11
C PRO A 280 14.77 14.76 11.52
N ASN A 281 15.19 13.78 12.34
CA ASN A 281 14.32 12.72 12.85
C ASN A 281 13.56 11.98 11.71
N CYS A 282 14.29 11.66 10.63
CA CYS A 282 13.77 10.97 9.45
C CYS A 282 14.57 9.69 9.20
N ALA A 283 13.87 8.64 8.78
CA ALA A 283 14.43 7.41 8.22
C ALA A 283 14.10 7.35 6.73
N TYR A 284 15.01 6.82 5.93
CA TYR A 284 14.89 6.85 4.48
C TYR A 284 14.61 5.44 3.96
N ALA A 285 13.53 5.31 3.19
CA ALA A 285 12.97 4.04 2.77
C ALA A 285 13.45 3.64 1.37
N LEU A 286 13.70 2.35 1.21
CA LEU A 286 13.91 1.68 -0.07
C LEU A 286 12.98 0.49 -0.17
N HIS A 287 12.63 0.10 -1.39
CA HIS A 287 11.94 -1.16 -1.66
C HIS A 287 12.86 -2.12 -2.41
N ASP A 288 13.12 -3.30 -1.83
CA ASP A 288 14.11 -4.25 -2.32
C ASP A 288 13.50 -5.53 -2.90
N TYR A 289 12.69 -5.36 -3.93
CA TYR A 289 12.25 -6.48 -4.75
C TYR A 289 13.38 -7.01 -5.63
N SER A 290 13.51 -8.35 -5.68
CA SER A 290 14.43 -9.07 -6.56
C SER A 290 13.64 -9.76 -7.66
N SER A 291 14.07 -9.65 -8.92
CA SER A 291 13.45 -10.35 -10.05
C SER A 291 13.47 -11.88 -9.84
N MET A 292 14.48 -12.41 -9.15
CA MET A 292 14.58 -13.82 -8.75
C MET A 292 13.49 -14.25 -7.76
N GLY A 293 12.61 -13.34 -7.33
CA GLY A 293 11.41 -13.61 -6.53
C GLY A 293 10.11 -13.72 -7.33
N PHE A 294 10.13 -13.43 -8.65
CA PHE A 294 8.92 -13.38 -9.49
C PHE A 294 8.83 -14.55 -10.48
N PRO A 295 7.62 -14.90 -10.97
CA PRO A 295 7.39 -16.03 -11.88
C PRO A 295 8.24 -15.98 -13.17
N THR A 296 8.48 -14.79 -13.71
CA THR A 296 9.24 -14.58 -14.96
C THR A 296 10.75 -14.41 -14.74
N GLY A 297 11.21 -14.37 -13.48
CA GLY A 297 12.62 -14.17 -13.16
C GLY A 297 13.41 -15.47 -13.04
N THR A 298 14.73 -15.35 -13.15
CA THR A 298 15.65 -16.49 -13.00
C THR A 298 15.51 -17.14 -11.62
N PRO A 299 15.42 -18.49 -11.54
CA PRO A 299 15.40 -19.20 -10.27
C PRO A 299 16.59 -18.87 -9.36
N PHE A 300 16.32 -18.70 -8.07
CA PHE A 300 17.38 -18.52 -7.07
C PHE A 300 17.96 -19.88 -6.66
N THR A 301 19.24 -20.08 -6.93
CA THR A 301 19.98 -21.32 -6.65
C THR A 301 21.02 -21.14 -5.55
N ASN A 302 21.02 -19.97 -4.89
CA ASN A 302 21.98 -19.62 -3.83
C ASN A 302 23.44 -19.63 -4.30
N SER A 303 23.68 -19.35 -5.59
CA SER A 303 25.04 -19.25 -6.12
C SER A 303 25.76 -18.01 -5.57
N PRO A 304 27.11 -18.03 -5.45
CA PRO A 304 27.87 -16.87 -4.98
C PRO A 304 27.59 -15.60 -5.79
N SER A 305 27.44 -15.71 -7.12
CA SER A 305 27.13 -14.56 -7.98
C SER A 305 25.74 -13.99 -7.72
N GLN A 306 24.73 -14.83 -7.46
CA GLN A 306 23.39 -14.36 -7.09
C GLN A 306 23.40 -13.65 -5.73
N ILE A 307 24.14 -14.17 -4.75
CA ILE A 307 24.27 -13.54 -3.42
C ILE A 307 24.96 -12.17 -3.55
N THR A 308 26.08 -12.09 -4.28
CA THR A 308 26.76 -10.82 -4.57
C THR A 308 25.84 -9.84 -5.32
N HIS A 309 25.04 -10.33 -6.26
CA HIS A 309 24.08 -9.50 -6.97
C HIS A 309 23.00 -8.92 -6.04
N LEU A 310 22.42 -9.74 -5.14
CA LEU A 310 21.44 -9.26 -4.16
C LEU A 310 22.02 -8.15 -3.28
N GLU A 311 23.21 -8.38 -2.72
CA GLU A 311 23.85 -7.40 -1.84
C GLU A 311 24.23 -6.12 -2.59
N SER A 312 24.79 -6.20 -3.80
CA SER A 312 25.10 -5.01 -4.60
C SER A 312 23.85 -4.21 -4.98
N SER A 313 22.74 -4.88 -5.31
CA SER A 313 21.45 -4.24 -5.62
C SER A 313 20.90 -3.48 -4.41
N PHE A 314 20.92 -4.12 -3.23
CA PHE A 314 20.56 -3.50 -1.96
C PHE A 314 21.44 -2.28 -1.64
N LEU A 315 22.77 -2.43 -1.70
CA LEU A 315 23.71 -1.35 -1.38
C LEU A 315 23.60 -0.14 -2.32
N ARG A 316 23.23 -0.35 -3.59
CA ARG A 316 22.94 0.72 -4.54
C ARG A 316 21.70 1.53 -4.12
N LYS A 317 20.65 0.88 -3.63
CA LYS A 317 19.43 1.55 -3.15
C LYS A 317 19.68 2.33 -1.85
N CYS A 318 20.60 1.84 -1.02
CA CYS A 318 21.02 2.48 0.24
C CYS A 318 22.09 3.56 0.10
N THR A 319 22.57 3.89 -1.11
CA THR A 319 23.75 4.77 -1.28
C THR A 319 23.59 6.10 -0.53
N PHE A 320 22.44 6.76 -0.69
CA PHE A 320 22.18 8.03 0.01
C PHE A 320 22.26 7.89 1.53
N MET A 321 21.65 6.85 2.09
CA MET A 321 21.62 6.64 3.53
C MET A 321 23.01 6.38 4.10
N ARG A 322 23.80 5.56 3.39
CA ARG A 322 25.17 5.22 3.76
C ARG A 322 26.12 6.41 3.64
N ASP A 323 26.00 7.20 2.57
CA ASP A 323 26.86 8.36 2.34
C ASP A 323 26.61 9.48 3.36
N HIS A 324 25.41 9.51 3.96
CA HIS A 324 25.00 10.54 4.92
C HIS A 324 24.87 10.05 6.36
N ASN A 325 25.16 8.77 6.65
CA ASN A 325 25.03 8.17 7.97
C ASN A 325 23.63 8.37 8.59
N VAL A 326 22.58 8.05 7.83
CA VAL A 326 21.18 8.13 8.26
C VAL A 326 20.50 6.75 8.20
N PRO A 327 19.45 6.48 9.00
CA PRO A 327 18.81 5.18 9.01
C PRO A 327 18.20 4.83 7.65
N SER A 328 18.43 3.58 7.24
CA SER A 328 17.73 2.96 6.11
C SER A 328 16.56 2.13 6.62
N TRP A 329 15.44 2.14 5.91
CA TRP A 329 14.30 1.24 6.15
C TRP A 329 13.96 0.50 4.86
N ASN A 330 13.82 -0.83 4.90
CA ASN A 330 13.26 -1.55 3.77
C ASN A 330 11.73 -1.64 3.93
N GLY A 331 11.01 -0.73 3.27
CA GLY A 331 9.56 -0.60 3.40
C GLY A 331 8.78 -1.77 2.77
N GLU A 332 9.35 -2.37 1.73
CA GLU A 332 8.75 -3.48 0.99
C GLU A 332 9.79 -4.37 0.31
N PHE A 333 9.56 -5.67 0.42
CA PHE A 333 10.27 -6.72 -0.31
C PHE A 333 9.47 -8.01 -0.21
N GLY A 334 9.92 -9.04 -0.91
CA GLY A 334 9.37 -10.39 -0.77
C GLY A 334 9.17 -11.07 -2.13
N PRO A 335 9.18 -12.41 -2.17
CA PRO A 335 8.90 -13.16 -3.38
C PRO A 335 7.40 -13.32 -3.62
N VAL A 336 7.06 -13.78 -4.82
CA VAL A 336 5.74 -14.30 -5.21
C VAL A 336 5.80 -15.82 -5.20
N TYR A 337 4.82 -16.45 -4.54
CA TYR A 337 4.75 -17.89 -4.38
C TYR A 337 3.87 -18.54 -5.45
N ALA A 338 4.30 -19.72 -5.91
CA ALA A 338 3.56 -20.55 -6.83
C ALA A 338 2.40 -21.27 -6.12
N ASP A 339 1.27 -21.36 -6.80
CA ASP A 339 0.09 -22.10 -6.38
C ASP A 339 0.19 -23.57 -6.86
N SER A 340 0.11 -24.52 -5.93
CA SER A 340 0.22 -25.95 -6.23
C SER A 340 -0.95 -26.51 -7.02
N SER A 341 -2.07 -25.78 -7.13
CA SER A 341 -3.17 -26.14 -8.02
C SER A 341 -2.93 -25.75 -9.48
N LEU A 342 -1.98 -24.83 -9.73
CA LEU A 342 -1.69 -24.28 -11.06
C LEU A 342 -0.34 -24.72 -11.60
N ASP A 343 0.64 -24.95 -10.72
CA ASP A 343 2.00 -25.30 -11.11
C ASP A 343 2.43 -26.61 -10.42
N PRO A 344 2.69 -27.70 -11.18
CA PRO A 344 3.14 -28.97 -10.59
C PRO A 344 4.50 -28.85 -9.89
N ASN A 345 5.29 -27.82 -10.20
CA ASN A 345 6.59 -27.56 -9.59
C ASN A 345 6.51 -26.54 -8.43
N ALA A 346 5.30 -26.16 -7.99
CA ALA A 346 5.11 -25.13 -6.96
C ALA A 346 5.93 -25.38 -5.69
N SER A 347 6.08 -26.63 -5.27
CA SER A 347 6.88 -26.99 -4.09
C SER A 347 8.36 -26.59 -4.25
N GLU A 348 8.97 -26.92 -5.39
CA GLU A 348 10.36 -26.58 -5.70
C GLU A 348 10.54 -25.07 -5.85
N ILE A 349 9.63 -24.42 -6.60
CA ILE A 349 9.65 -22.97 -6.79
C ILE A 349 9.56 -22.27 -5.44
N ASN A 350 8.63 -22.66 -4.58
CA ASN A 350 8.44 -22.04 -3.27
C ASN A 350 9.64 -22.29 -2.35
N ALA A 351 10.29 -23.46 -2.40
CA ALA A 351 11.53 -23.70 -1.67
C ALA A 351 12.64 -22.73 -2.10
N GLN A 352 12.78 -22.46 -3.40
CA GLN A 352 13.72 -21.46 -3.92
C GLN A 352 13.35 -20.04 -3.46
N ARG A 353 12.06 -19.69 -3.43
CA ARG A 353 11.58 -18.39 -2.92
C ARG A 353 11.86 -18.20 -1.44
N TYR A 354 11.68 -19.24 -0.61
CA TYR A 354 12.05 -19.18 0.81
C TYR A 354 13.56 -19.03 1.00
N SER A 355 14.37 -19.71 0.17
CA SER A 355 15.83 -19.56 0.16
C SER A 355 16.27 -18.13 -0.20
N LEU A 356 15.66 -17.55 -1.24
CA LEU A 356 15.88 -16.15 -1.62
C LEU A 356 15.53 -15.19 -0.48
N LEU A 357 14.37 -15.36 0.13
CA LEU A 357 13.91 -14.54 1.24
C LEU A 357 14.92 -14.58 2.39
N GLY A 358 15.39 -15.78 2.77
CA GLY A 358 16.42 -15.94 3.78
C GLY A 358 17.75 -15.28 3.39
N ALA A 359 18.14 -15.28 2.11
CA ALA A 359 19.34 -14.59 1.65
C ALA A 359 19.22 -13.06 1.75
N GLN A 360 18.07 -12.48 1.38
CA GLN A 360 17.81 -11.04 1.55
C GLN A 360 17.78 -10.64 3.03
N LEU A 361 17.10 -11.41 3.89
CA LEU A 361 17.05 -11.13 5.33
C LEU A 361 18.43 -11.20 5.99
N LYS A 362 19.35 -12.06 5.55
CA LYS A 362 20.76 -12.06 6.01
C LYS A 362 21.48 -10.77 5.67
N ILE A 363 21.20 -10.18 4.50
CA ILE A 363 21.77 -8.88 4.11
C ILE A 363 21.21 -7.81 5.05
N TYR A 364 19.89 -7.79 5.29
CA TYR A 364 19.29 -6.81 6.19
C TYR A 364 19.80 -6.93 7.61
N ASP A 365 19.97 -8.15 8.14
CA ASP A 365 20.59 -8.38 9.44
C ASP A 365 22.06 -7.94 9.48
N LYS A 366 22.85 -8.22 8.43
CA LYS A 366 24.24 -7.76 8.34
C LYS A 366 24.35 -6.24 8.49
N TYR A 367 23.40 -5.50 7.93
CA TYR A 367 23.36 -4.03 7.96
C TYR A 367 22.39 -3.47 9.02
N GLN A 368 21.83 -4.31 9.89
CA GLN A 368 20.86 -3.95 10.94
C GLN A 368 19.66 -3.12 10.44
N ILE A 369 19.13 -3.49 9.28
CA ILE A 369 18.10 -2.76 8.55
C ILE A 369 16.71 -3.17 9.06
N PRO A 370 15.89 -2.25 9.57
CA PRO A 370 14.46 -2.48 9.78
C PRO A 370 13.77 -2.83 8.46
N TRP A 371 12.78 -3.72 8.50
CA TRP A 371 12.10 -4.18 7.28
C TRP A 371 10.62 -4.46 7.48
N CYS A 372 9.85 -4.32 6.39
CA CYS A 372 8.47 -4.76 6.28
C CYS A 372 8.31 -5.61 5.02
N ILE A 373 7.95 -6.88 5.16
CA ILE A 373 7.65 -7.73 4.00
C ILE A 373 6.29 -7.36 3.41
N TRP A 374 6.17 -7.40 2.08
CA TRP A 374 4.89 -7.33 1.40
C TRP A 374 4.39 -8.77 1.15
N LEU A 375 3.39 -9.27 1.87
CA LEU A 375 2.46 -8.58 2.80
C LEU A 375 1.86 -9.55 3.84
N TYR A 376 1.02 -9.03 4.73
CA TYR A 376 0.37 -9.83 5.77
C TYR A 376 -0.67 -10.83 5.22
N LYS A 377 -1.70 -10.36 4.51
CA LYS A 377 -2.86 -11.18 4.13
C LYS A 377 -3.30 -10.97 2.68
N ASP A 378 -3.59 -12.05 1.96
CA ASP A 378 -4.05 -12.00 0.56
C ASP A 378 -4.84 -13.25 0.12
N LEU A 379 -5.00 -13.42 -1.20
CA LEU A 379 -5.65 -14.57 -1.84
C LEU A 379 -4.74 -15.79 -2.10
N GLY A 380 -3.46 -15.75 -1.72
CA GLY A 380 -2.54 -16.87 -1.95
C GLY A 380 -1.23 -16.55 -2.67
N LEU A 381 -0.92 -15.28 -2.94
CA LEU A 381 0.19 -14.89 -3.82
C LEU A 381 1.49 -14.62 -3.06
N GLN A 382 1.50 -13.67 -2.14
CA GLN A 382 2.65 -13.27 -1.31
C GLN A 382 2.40 -13.42 0.19
N GLY A 383 1.13 -13.40 0.61
CA GLY A 383 0.72 -13.27 2.01
C GLY A 383 1.33 -14.30 2.97
N MET A 384 1.62 -13.82 4.19
CA MET A 384 1.89 -14.64 5.38
C MET A 384 0.71 -15.53 5.75
N VAL A 385 -0.49 -14.98 5.55
CA VAL A 385 -1.79 -15.57 5.78
C VAL A 385 -2.61 -15.39 4.50
N THR A 386 -3.41 -16.38 4.12
CA THR A 386 -4.17 -16.35 2.87
C THR A 386 -5.61 -16.76 3.13
N THR A 387 -6.60 -16.20 2.44
CA THR A 387 -7.96 -16.78 2.49
C THR A 387 -7.91 -18.24 2.05
N SER A 388 -8.74 -19.12 2.65
CA SER A 388 -8.86 -20.48 2.14
C SER A 388 -9.33 -20.51 0.68
N PRO A 389 -8.76 -21.34 -0.21
CA PRO A 389 -9.28 -21.55 -1.57
C PRO A 389 -10.74 -22.02 -1.62
N THR A 390 -11.24 -22.61 -0.53
CA THR A 390 -12.63 -23.05 -0.36
C THR A 390 -13.51 -22.05 0.38
N SER A 391 -12.98 -20.87 0.73
CA SER A 391 -13.75 -19.83 1.40
C SER A 391 -14.86 -19.28 0.48
N PRO A 392 -15.96 -18.76 1.05
CA PRO A 392 -17.01 -18.12 0.26
C PRO A 392 -16.49 -17.05 -0.72
N TYR A 393 -15.59 -16.17 -0.26
CA TYR A 393 -15.02 -15.11 -1.10
C TYR A 393 -14.22 -15.68 -2.27
N HIS A 394 -13.27 -16.58 -1.98
CA HIS A 394 -12.43 -17.18 -3.02
C HIS A 394 -13.27 -17.95 -4.04
N THR A 395 -14.25 -18.72 -3.57
CA THR A 395 -15.16 -19.50 -4.42
C THR A 395 -15.95 -18.61 -5.37
N LEU A 396 -16.51 -17.50 -4.87
CA LEU A 396 -17.30 -16.56 -5.67
C LEU A 396 -16.47 -15.97 -6.82
N ILE A 397 -15.23 -15.53 -6.52
CA ILE A 397 -14.43 -14.79 -7.49
C ILE A 397 -13.53 -15.68 -8.37
N ASN A 398 -13.36 -16.97 -8.04
CA ASN A 398 -12.42 -17.84 -8.73
C ASN A 398 -12.61 -17.92 -10.27
N PRO A 399 -13.84 -18.00 -10.82
CA PRO A 399 -14.03 -17.94 -12.27
C PRO A 399 -13.46 -16.65 -12.89
N PHE A 400 -13.62 -15.52 -12.20
CA PHE A 400 -13.05 -14.25 -12.63
C PHE A 400 -11.53 -14.23 -12.44
N LEU A 401 -10.98 -14.79 -11.35
CA LEU A 401 -9.53 -14.90 -11.17
C LEU A 401 -8.85 -15.69 -12.29
N GLN A 402 -9.50 -16.73 -12.82
CA GLN A 402 -9.00 -17.48 -13.97
C GLN A 402 -8.96 -16.60 -15.23
N LYS A 403 -10.05 -15.87 -15.50
CA LYS A 403 -10.12 -14.91 -16.61
C LYS A 403 -9.06 -13.80 -16.48
N LYS A 404 -8.91 -13.24 -15.28
CA LYS A 404 -7.95 -12.20 -14.94
C LYS A 404 -6.51 -12.62 -15.25
N ARG A 405 -6.14 -13.85 -14.85
CA ARG A 405 -4.83 -14.45 -15.14
C ARG A 405 -4.60 -14.69 -16.62
N ALA A 406 -5.60 -15.24 -17.33
CA ALA A 406 -5.48 -15.50 -18.76
C ALA A 406 -5.25 -14.23 -19.60
N LEU A 407 -5.84 -13.11 -19.15
CA LEU A 407 -5.72 -11.80 -19.80
C LEU A 407 -4.61 -10.92 -19.22
N GLN A 408 -3.89 -11.38 -18.19
CA GLN A 408 -2.88 -10.62 -17.44
C GLN A 408 -3.35 -9.21 -17.00
N LEU A 409 -4.57 -9.11 -16.45
CA LEU A 409 -5.18 -7.82 -16.08
C LEU A 409 -4.50 -7.13 -14.88
N ASP A 410 -3.52 -7.78 -14.25
CA ASP A 410 -2.62 -7.19 -13.26
C ASP A 410 -1.19 -7.69 -13.53
N ALA A 411 -0.19 -7.00 -12.98
CA ALA A 411 1.21 -7.43 -13.17
C ALA A 411 1.68 -8.48 -12.19
N TRP A 412 1.00 -8.64 -11.06
CA TRP A 412 1.54 -9.37 -9.92
C TRP A 412 1.05 -10.81 -9.97
N GLY A 413 1.94 -11.73 -10.38
CA GLY A 413 1.61 -13.16 -10.46
C GLY A 413 1.03 -13.62 -11.80
N SER A 414 1.01 -12.75 -12.81
CA SER A 414 0.55 -13.10 -14.16
C SER A 414 1.53 -14.06 -14.86
N PRO A 415 1.08 -15.22 -15.36
CA PRO A 415 1.91 -16.11 -16.15
C PRO A 415 2.15 -15.54 -17.56
N ALA A 416 3.12 -16.10 -18.29
CA ALA A 416 3.27 -15.82 -19.72
C ALA A 416 1.96 -16.15 -20.49
N SER A 417 1.67 -15.38 -21.54
CA SER A 417 0.43 -15.54 -22.32
C SER A 417 0.72 -15.42 -23.81
N ASP A 418 0.77 -16.57 -24.50
CA ASP A 418 1.04 -16.63 -25.94
C ASP A 418 0.05 -15.79 -26.76
N SER A 419 -1.22 -15.74 -26.33
CA SER A 419 -2.26 -14.95 -27.00
C SER A 419 -2.00 -13.45 -26.85
N LEU A 420 -1.62 -13.00 -25.66
CA LEU A 420 -1.33 -11.59 -25.42
C LEU A 420 -0.02 -11.19 -26.10
N ASP A 421 1.00 -12.04 -26.00
CA ASP A 421 2.29 -11.85 -26.64
C ASP A 421 2.15 -11.77 -28.16
N SER A 422 1.31 -12.62 -28.77
CA SER A 422 1.00 -12.55 -30.21
C SER A 422 0.33 -11.25 -30.62
N ALA A 423 -0.47 -10.64 -29.74
CA ALA A 423 -1.12 -9.35 -29.99
C ALA A 423 -0.17 -8.16 -29.78
N LEU A 424 0.68 -8.20 -28.75
CA LEU A 424 1.53 -7.08 -28.35
C LEU A 424 2.89 -7.06 -29.07
N ASN A 425 3.51 -8.21 -29.32
CA ASN A 425 4.87 -8.27 -29.87
C ASN A 425 5.04 -7.54 -31.21
N PRO A 426 4.08 -7.62 -32.18
CA PRO A 426 4.19 -6.83 -33.41
C PRO A 426 4.21 -5.32 -33.15
N LEU A 427 3.40 -4.85 -32.19
CA LEU A 427 3.37 -3.44 -31.81
C LEU A 427 4.64 -3.01 -31.06
N ILE A 428 5.11 -3.84 -30.12
CA ILE A 428 6.37 -3.61 -29.40
C ILE A 428 7.51 -3.45 -30.40
N LYS A 429 7.66 -4.40 -31.33
CA LYS A 429 8.69 -4.35 -32.37
C LYS A 429 8.57 -3.09 -33.23
N TRP A 430 7.36 -2.74 -33.67
CA TRP A 430 7.14 -1.53 -34.45
C TRP A 430 7.54 -0.27 -33.68
N ILE A 431 7.21 -0.18 -32.39
CA ILE A 431 7.60 0.96 -31.54
C ILE A 431 9.12 1.01 -31.37
N GLU A 432 9.78 -0.12 -31.12
CA GLU A 432 11.23 -0.16 -30.97
C GLU A 432 11.96 0.28 -32.25
N GLU A 433 11.44 -0.08 -33.42
CA GLU A 433 11.98 0.30 -34.73
C GLU A 433 11.70 1.76 -35.11
N ASN A 434 10.52 2.29 -34.78
CA ASN A 434 10.05 3.61 -35.25
C ASN A 434 10.12 4.72 -34.19
N ALA A 435 10.19 4.37 -32.92
CA ALA A 435 10.25 5.28 -31.78
C ALA A 435 11.30 4.80 -30.75
N PRO A 436 12.59 4.75 -31.11
CA PRO A 436 13.64 4.13 -30.27
C PRO A 436 13.84 4.79 -28.90
N LYS A 437 13.36 6.02 -28.70
CA LYS A 437 13.36 6.71 -27.40
C LYS A 437 12.26 6.25 -26.45
N ALA A 438 11.28 5.46 -26.90
CA ALA A 438 10.20 4.95 -26.05
C ALA A 438 10.71 4.12 -24.87
N LYS A 439 11.85 3.41 -25.05
CA LYS A 439 12.53 2.67 -23.97
C LYS A 439 13.16 3.56 -22.89
N GLU A 440 13.29 4.86 -23.14
CA GLU A 440 13.86 5.85 -22.22
C GLU A 440 12.77 6.57 -21.43
N GLN A 441 11.49 6.28 -21.70
CA GLN A 441 10.37 6.89 -20.99
C GLN A 441 10.41 6.52 -19.51
N TYR A 442 10.32 7.53 -18.66
CA TYR A 442 10.23 7.36 -17.21
C TYR A 442 8.92 6.64 -16.84
N PRO A 443 8.92 5.67 -15.89
CA PRO A 443 10.04 5.22 -15.05
C PRO A 443 11.15 4.48 -15.81
N THR A 444 12.40 4.86 -15.59
CA THR A 444 13.57 4.35 -16.36
C THR A 444 13.81 2.84 -16.31
N PRO A 445 13.37 2.07 -15.30
CA PRO A 445 13.50 0.61 -15.32
C PRO A 445 12.52 -0.09 -16.29
N TRP A 446 11.62 0.64 -16.97
CA TRP A 446 10.59 0.06 -17.80
C TRP A 446 10.95 0.13 -19.29
N GLY A 447 11.09 -1.04 -19.92
CA GLY A 447 11.13 -1.14 -21.39
C GLY A 447 9.75 -0.96 -22.03
N VAL A 448 9.71 -0.92 -23.37
CA VAL A 448 8.48 -0.70 -24.17
C VAL A 448 7.37 -1.70 -23.80
N GLN A 449 7.72 -2.99 -23.68
CA GLN A 449 6.75 -4.02 -23.28
C GLN A 449 6.09 -3.71 -21.93
N ARG A 450 6.88 -3.31 -20.92
CA ARG A 450 6.34 -3.00 -19.59
C ARG A 450 5.48 -1.75 -19.62
N GLN A 451 5.88 -0.71 -20.35
CA GLN A 451 5.07 0.50 -20.56
C GLN A 451 3.70 0.16 -21.15
N LEU A 452 3.65 -0.70 -22.18
CA LEU A 452 2.40 -1.13 -22.81
C LEU A 452 1.55 -2.02 -21.90
N LEU A 453 2.14 -3.00 -21.23
CA LEU A 453 1.41 -3.86 -20.30
C LEU A 453 0.78 -3.03 -19.18
N ARG A 454 1.52 -2.09 -18.60
CA ARG A 454 1.06 -1.18 -17.55
C ARG A 454 -0.06 -0.26 -18.01
N GLY A 455 0.19 0.51 -19.07
CA GLY A 455 -0.73 1.56 -19.52
C GLY A 455 -1.96 1.02 -20.25
N VAL A 456 -1.82 -0.08 -20.98
CA VAL A 456 -2.91 -0.63 -21.80
C VAL A 456 -3.59 -1.80 -21.10
N VAL A 457 -2.88 -2.88 -20.80
CA VAL A 457 -3.51 -4.12 -20.32
C VAL A 457 -3.97 -3.98 -18.87
N GLN A 458 -3.09 -3.50 -17.99
CA GLN A 458 -3.29 -3.50 -16.54
C GLN A 458 -3.96 -2.22 -16.02
N THR A 459 -4.21 -1.27 -16.91
CA THR A 459 -4.95 -0.03 -16.61
C THR A 459 -6.21 0.04 -17.46
N TYR A 460 -6.08 0.33 -18.76
CA TYR A 460 -7.25 0.51 -19.63
C TYR A 460 -8.11 -0.76 -19.76
N VAL A 461 -7.52 -1.89 -20.20
CA VAL A 461 -8.27 -3.14 -20.39
C VAL A 461 -8.78 -3.66 -19.06
N ALA A 462 -7.96 -3.70 -18.02
CA ALA A 462 -8.37 -4.12 -16.67
C ALA A 462 -9.58 -3.34 -16.15
N SER A 463 -9.60 -2.02 -16.32
CA SER A 463 -10.71 -1.18 -15.86
C SER A 463 -12.06 -1.53 -16.49
N SER A 464 -12.07 -2.04 -17.74
CA SER A 464 -13.29 -2.44 -18.43
C SER A 464 -14.00 -3.65 -17.79
N PHE A 465 -13.32 -4.37 -16.90
CA PHE A 465 -13.86 -5.52 -16.19
C PHE A 465 -14.35 -5.19 -14.77
N ALA A 466 -14.27 -3.94 -14.31
CA ALA A 466 -14.68 -3.58 -12.96
C ALA A 466 -16.17 -3.87 -12.70
N ASP A 467 -17.04 -3.51 -13.65
CA ASP A 467 -18.48 -3.82 -13.59
C ASP A 467 -18.69 -5.34 -13.61
N GLU A 468 -18.06 -6.09 -14.53
CA GLU A 468 -18.19 -7.55 -14.61
C GLU A 468 -17.80 -8.26 -13.30
N PHE A 469 -16.73 -7.79 -12.63
CA PHE A 469 -16.34 -8.32 -11.32
C PHE A 469 -17.40 -8.01 -10.26
N ALA A 470 -17.90 -6.78 -10.21
CA ALA A 470 -18.90 -6.37 -9.23
C ALA A 470 -20.23 -7.13 -9.42
N GLU A 471 -20.60 -7.50 -10.65
CA GLU A 471 -21.79 -8.30 -10.96
C GLU A 471 -21.84 -9.64 -10.21
N LEU A 472 -20.69 -10.21 -9.83
CA LEU A 472 -20.63 -11.42 -9.00
C LEU A 472 -21.36 -11.24 -7.66
N PHE A 473 -21.47 -10.01 -7.17
CA PHE A 473 -22.11 -9.69 -5.89
C PHE A 473 -23.58 -9.28 -6.04
N ARG A 474 -24.13 -9.24 -7.27
CA ARG A 474 -25.51 -8.81 -7.49
C ARG A 474 -26.49 -9.76 -6.80
N GLY A 475 -27.45 -9.16 -6.10
CA GLY A 475 -28.56 -9.90 -5.48
C GLY A 475 -28.24 -10.53 -4.13
N LEU A 476 -26.97 -10.55 -3.70
CA LEU A 476 -26.56 -11.10 -2.41
C LEU A 476 -27.20 -10.34 -1.24
N GLY A 477 -27.68 -11.07 -0.24
CA GLY A 477 -28.16 -10.55 1.04
C GLY A 477 -27.02 -10.17 1.99
N GLU A 478 -27.34 -9.50 3.11
CA GLU A 478 -26.33 -9.12 4.11
C GLU A 478 -25.63 -10.34 4.73
N GLU A 479 -26.36 -11.43 4.99
CA GLU A 479 -25.77 -12.67 5.52
C GLU A 479 -24.73 -13.28 4.56
N GLU A 480 -25.01 -13.27 3.26
CA GLU A 480 -24.07 -13.74 2.23
C GLU A 480 -22.86 -12.81 2.13
N LEU A 481 -23.07 -11.50 2.12
CA LEU A 481 -22.00 -10.50 2.12
C LEU A 481 -21.12 -10.60 3.37
N GLU A 482 -21.70 -10.85 4.53
CA GLU A 482 -20.96 -11.06 5.76
C GLU A 482 -20.17 -12.37 5.71
N ALA A 483 -20.70 -13.43 5.13
CA ALA A 483 -19.95 -14.67 4.91
C ALA A 483 -18.77 -14.48 3.94
N LEU A 484 -18.93 -13.66 2.89
CA LEU A 484 -17.84 -13.26 2.00
C LEU A 484 -16.77 -12.48 2.77
N ALA A 485 -17.14 -11.42 3.51
CA ALA A 485 -16.21 -10.68 4.35
C ALA A 485 -15.55 -11.59 5.41
N GLY A 486 -16.32 -12.52 5.97
CA GLY A 486 -15.89 -13.49 6.99
C GLY A 486 -14.81 -14.44 6.51
N SER A 487 -14.62 -14.59 5.19
CA SER A 487 -13.51 -15.35 4.59
C SER A 487 -12.13 -14.81 4.97
N TRP A 488 -12.07 -13.54 5.42
CA TRP A 488 -10.84 -12.85 5.79
C TRP A 488 -10.50 -12.94 7.28
N LYS A 489 -11.40 -13.48 8.11
CA LYS A 489 -11.12 -13.72 9.54
C LYS A 489 -9.98 -14.73 9.69
N PHE A 490 -9.10 -14.50 10.66
CA PHE A 490 -7.90 -15.30 10.86
C PHE A 490 -8.16 -16.81 10.94
N GLU A 491 -9.22 -17.23 11.64
CA GLU A 491 -9.62 -18.63 11.79
C GLU A 491 -10.08 -19.31 10.49
N ASN A 492 -10.45 -18.52 9.47
CA ASN A 492 -10.85 -18.99 8.14
C ASN A 492 -9.72 -18.91 7.11
N CYS A 493 -8.55 -18.43 7.53
CA CYS A 493 -7.37 -18.31 6.68
C CYS A 493 -6.40 -19.48 6.84
N VAL A 494 -5.56 -19.68 5.82
CA VAL A 494 -4.46 -20.62 5.78
C VAL A 494 -3.15 -19.87 6.02
N ARG A 495 -2.24 -20.46 6.79
CA ARG A 495 -0.93 -19.88 7.08
C ARG A 495 0.10 -20.41 6.09
N ARG A 496 0.96 -19.53 5.58
CA ARG A 496 2.12 -19.93 4.78
C ARG A 496 3.29 -20.30 5.68
N GLU A 497 3.29 -21.52 6.19
CA GLU A 497 4.25 -22.00 7.20
C GLU A 497 5.72 -21.76 6.81
N GLY A 498 6.10 -22.00 5.55
CA GLY A 498 7.47 -21.77 5.07
C GLY A 498 7.91 -20.29 5.16
N LEU A 499 7.02 -19.36 4.78
CA LEU A 499 7.28 -17.93 4.90
C LEU A 499 7.35 -17.51 6.37
N ASN A 500 6.34 -17.88 7.16
CA ASN A 500 6.24 -17.49 8.56
C ASN A 500 7.40 -18.03 9.38
N LYS A 501 7.89 -19.23 9.06
CA LYS A 501 9.11 -19.78 9.66
C LYS A 501 10.34 -18.92 9.35
N VAL A 502 10.57 -18.59 8.08
CA VAL A 502 11.72 -17.75 7.69
C VAL A 502 11.62 -16.39 8.38
N LEU A 503 10.46 -15.74 8.36
CA LEU A 503 10.28 -14.46 9.05
C LEU A 503 10.55 -14.56 10.55
N SER A 504 10.02 -15.59 11.23
CA SER A 504 10.22 -15.77 12.67
C SER A 504 11.68 -16.02 13.03
N ASP A 505 12.42 -16.78 12.21
CA ASP A 505 13.86 -17.01 12.42
C ASP A 505 14.67 -15.69 12.38
N PHE A 506 14.16 -14.67 11.66
CA PHE A 506 14.78 -13.34 11.54
C PHE A 506 14.05 -12.25 12.34
N ALA A 507 12.89 -12.51 12.95
CA ALA A 507 12.12 -11.52 13.70
C ALA A 507 12.78 -11.21 15.06
N GLU A 508 13.30 -12.25 15.71
CA GLU A 508 14.18 -12.14 16.87
C GLU A 508 15.52 -12.74 16.50
N GLY A 509 16.52 -11.91 16.18
CA GLY A 509 17.91 -12.37 16.14
C GLY A 509 18.18 -12.96 17.51
N ARG A 510 18.23 -14.29 17.60
CA ARG A 510 18.04 -15.03 18.85
C ARG A 510 18.78 -14.39 20.02
N ARG A 511 18.05 -14.27 21.13
CA ARG A 511 18.49 -14.35 22.53
C ARG A 511 19.36 -15.60 22.84
N LYS A 512 20.36 -15.96 22.02
CA LYS A 512 21.20 -17.17 22.18
C LYS A 512 22.69 -16.94 21.94
N ALA A 513 23.18 -15.71 22.01
CA ALA A 513 24.62 -15.43 22.11
C ALA A 513 24.98 -14.62 23.38
N GLU A 514 24.04 -14.46 24.31
CA GLU A 514 24.25 -13.81 25.62
C GLU A 514 23.95 -14.76 26.80
N ASP A 515 23.73 -16.05 26.54
CA ASP A 515 23.67 -17.13 27.55
C ASP A 515 24.75 -18.23 27.30
N GLU A 516 25.72 -17.96 26.43
CA GLU A 516 27.05 -18.61 26.34
C GLU A 516 28.12 -17.52 26.39
#